data_AF-A0A3B8WB35-F1
#
_entry.id   AF-A0A3B8WB35-F1
#
_cell.length_a   1.000
_cell.length_b   1.000
_cell.length_c   1.000
_cell.angle_alpha   90.00
_cell.angle_beta   90.00
_cell.angle_gamma   90.00
#
_symmetry.space_group_name_H-M   'P 1'
#
loop_
_entity.id
_entity.type
_entity.pdbx_description
1 polymer ?
#
loop_
_entity_poly.entity_id
_entity_poly.type
_entity_poly.pdbx_seq_one_letter_code
_entity_poly.pdbx_strand_id
1 'polypeptide(L)'
;AKICNNMLLAILMAGTSEALALGAKNGLDPAVLSEIMKQSSGGNWALNVYNPWPGVMEGVPASRDYQGGFLVNLMAKDLGLAFDNAVTNQASIPMGSLARNLFQL
;
A
#
# COMPACT_ATOMS: atom_id res chain seq x y z
N ALA A 1 10.08 11.53 -10.62
CA ALA A 1 10.52 11.06 -9.28
C ALA A 1 9.34 10.88 -8.32
N LYS A 2 8.71 11.96 -7.80
CA LYS A 2 7.62 11.89 -6.81
C LYS A 2 6.45 10.98 -7.23
N ILE A 3 5.95 11.15 -8.45
CA ILE A 3 4.79 10.39 -8.96
C ILE A 3 5.10 8.89 -9.03
N CYS A 4 6.27 8.51 -9.55
CA CYS A 4 6.73 7.11 -9.58
C CYS A 4 6.83 6.51 -8.18
N ASN A 5 7.35 7.28 -7.21
CA ASN A 5 7.42 6.86 -5.81
C ASN A 5 6.03 6.61 -5.22
N ASN A 6 5.09 7.53 -5.40
CA ASN A 6 3.75 7.39 -4.84
C ASN A 6 2.94 6.29 -5.52
N MET A 7 3.17 6.07 -6.82
CA MET A 7 2.64 4.89 -7.52
C MET A 7 3.16 3.59 -6.92
N LEU A 8 4.48 3.48 -6.70
CA LEU A 8 5.06 2.31 -6.06
C LEU A 8 4.56 2.13 -4.62
N LEU A 9 4.41 3.23 -3.86
CA LEU A 9 3.82 3.23 -2.52
C LEU A 9 2.40 2.66 -2.52
N ALA A 10 1.55 3.07 -3.46
CA ALA A 10 0.19 2.54 -3.56
C ALA A 10 0.18 1.04 -3.88
N ILE A 11 1.05 0.60 -4.79
CA ILE A 11 1.19 -0.82 -5.15
C ILE A 11 1.62 -1.64 -3.95
N LEU A 12 2.69 -1.24 -3.24
CA LEU A 12 3.18 -1.99 -2.09
C LEU A 12 2.22 -1.94 -0.90
N MET A 13 1.43 -0.87 -0.74
CA MET A 13 0.43 -0.78 0.31
C MET A 13 -0.74 -1.71 0.04
N ALA A 14 -1.25 -1.73 -1.19
CA ALA A 14 -2.29 -2.66 -1.61
C ALA A 14 -1.82 -4.11 -1.48
N GLY A 15 -0.64 -4.44 -2.01
CA GLY A 15 -0.07 -5.79 -1.92
C GLY A 15 0.20 -6.24 -0.49
N THR A 16 0.71 -5.35 0.38
CA THR A 16 0.90 -5.66 1.81
C THR A 16 -0.43 -5.94 2.49
N SER A 17 -1.45 -5.12 2.23
CA SER A 17 -2.78 -5.29 2.81
C SER A 17 -3.43 -6.61 2.38
N GLU A 18 -3.32 -6.95 1.09
CA GLU A 18 -3.85 -8.20 0.53
C GLU A 18 -3.13 -9.43 1.11
N ALA A 19 -1.79 -9.40 1.19
CA ALA A 19 -1.00 -10.49 1.75
C ALA A 19 -1.34 -10.73 3.24
N LEU A 20 -1.49 -9.67 4.03
CA LEU A 20 -1.89 -9.76 5.44
C LEU A 20 -3.32 -10.29 5.58
N ALA A 21 -4.26 -9.79 4.77
CA ALA A 21 -5.64 -10.27 4.79
C ALA A 21 -5.74 -11.75 4.42
N LEU A 22 -4.99 -12.20 3.41
CA LEU A 22 -4.92 -13.60 3.03
C LEU A 22 -4.34 -14.46 4.17
N GLY A 23 -3.25 -14.04 4.77
CA GLY A 23 -2.64 -14.76 5.90
C GLY A 23 -3.57 -14.86 7.11
N ALA A 24 -4.19 -13.74 7.49
CA ALA A 24 -5.16 -13.69 8.58
C ALA A 24 -6.35 -14.62 8.34
N LYS A 25 -6.87 -14.65 7.11
CA LYS A 25 -7.96 -15.56 6.71
C LYS A 25 -7.56 -17.04 6.77
N ASN A 26 -6.26 -17.34 6.67
CA ASN A 26 -5.71 -18.68 6.86
C ASN A 26 -5.26 -18.95 8.32
N GLY A 27 -5.68 -18.10 9.27
CA GLY A 27 -5.43 -18.30 10.70
C GLY A 27 -4.04 -17.86 11.17
N LEU A 28 -3.28 -17.14 10.35
CA LEU A 28 -1.99 -16.58 10.76
C LEU A 28 -2.21 -15.29 11.55
N ASP A 29 -1.41 -15.11 12.61
CA ASP A 29 -1.35 -13.84 13.33
C ASP A 29 -0.74 -12.76 12.42
N PRO A 30 -1.45 -11.65 12.15
CA PRO A 30 -0.96 -10.57 11.29
C PRO A 30 0.34 -9.91 11.76
N ALA A 31 0.60 -9.84 13.07
CA ALA A 31 1.84 -9.30 13.61
C ALA A 31 3.02 -10.24 13.34
N VAL A 32 2.83 -11.54 13.57
CA VAL A 32 3.84 -12.57 13.26
C VAL A 32 4.13 -12.60 11.76
N LEU A 33 3.08 -12.62 10.94
CA LEU A 33 3.22 -12.60 9.47
C LEU A 33 3.92 -11.33 8.99
N SER A 34 3.61 -10.18 9.58
CA SER A 34 4.28 -8.91 9.26
C SER A 34 5.77 -8.97 9.54
N GLU A 35 6.19 -9.50 10.69
CA GLU A 35 7.62 -9.61 11.03
C GLU A 35 8.36 -10.55 10.08
N ILE A 36 7.76 -11.70 9.74
CA ILE A 36 8.34 -12.63 8.76
C ILE A 36 8.53 -11.94 7.41
N MET A 37 7.49 -11.27 6.89
CA MET A 37 7.59 -10.59 5.59
C MET A 37 8.60 -9.44 5.63
N LYS A 38 8.67 -8.69 6.74
CA LYS A 38 9.62 -7.57 6.93
C LYS A 38 11.08 -8.00 6.81
N GLN A 39 11.43 -9.18 7.32
CA GLN A 39 12.78 -9.75 7.27
C GLN A 39 13.06 -10.59 6.01
N SER A 40 12.07 -10.77 5.15
CA SER A 40 12.15 -11.58 3.94
C SER A 40 12.16 -10.72 2.68
N SER A 41 12.16 -11.35 1.51
CA SER A 41 12.10 -10.67 0.21
C SER A 41 10.83 -9.84 -0.02
N GLY A 42 9.76 -10.06 0.76
CA GLY A 42 8.55 -9.24 0.75
C GLY A 42 8.68 -7.91 1.49
N GLY A 43 9.81 -7.67 2.17
CA GLY A 43 10.06 -6.49 2.97
C GLY A 43 9.91 -5.20 2.17
N ASN A 44 9.12 -4.27 2.70
CA ASN A 44 8.83 -2.99 2.05
C ASN A 44 8.54 -1.89 3.08
N TRP A 45 8.37 -0.65 2.62
CA TRP A 45 8.17 0.50 3.49
C TRP A 45 6.92 0.38 4.38
N ALA A 46 5.80 -0.12 3.86
CA ALA A 46 4.56 -0.27 4.65
C ALA A 46 4.78 -1.22 5.83
N LEU A 47 5.43 -2.37 5.62
CA LEU A 47 5.74 -3.31 6.72
C LEU A 47 6.69 -2.73 7.76
N ASN A 48 7.64 -1.88 7.35
CA ASN A 48 8.67 -1.35 8.23
C ASN A 48 8.18 -0.19 9.10
N VAL A 49 7.36 0.72 8.56
CA VAL A 49 7.02 1.98 9.24
C VAL A 49 5.56 2.42 9.13
N TYR A 50 4.71 1.66 8.44
CA TYR A 50 3.33 2.09 8.16
C TYR A 50 2.36 0.92 7.99
N ASN A 51 2.42 -0.05 8.91
CA ASN A 51 1.70 -1.31 8.73
C ASN A 51 0.18 -1.05 8.63
N PRO A 52 -0.52 -1.61 7.62
CA PRO A 52 -1.93 -1.31 7.40
C PRO A 52 -2.89 -2.06 8.31
N TRP A 53 -2.41 -3.02 9.11
CA TRP A 53 -3.28 -3.87 9.94
C TRP A 53 -3.46 -3.30 11.36
N PRO A 54 -4.72 -3.13 11.84
CA PRO A 54 -4.98 -2.63 13.19
C PRO A 54 -4.35 -3.51 14.27
N GLY A 55 -3.68 -2.88 15.23
CA GLY A 55 -3.02 -3.57 16.35
C GLY A 55 -1.61 -4.13 16.06
N VAL A 56 -1.11 -4.07 14.83
CA VAL A 56 0.25 -4.54 14.51
C VAL A 56 1.33 -3.49 14.78
N MET A 57 1.02 -2.21 14.61
CA MET A 57 1.98 -1.12 14.79
C MET A 57 1.30 0.07 15.47
N GLU A 58 1.92 0.60 16.52
CA GLU A 58 1.47 1.81 17.19
C GLU A 58 1.89 3.07 16.43
N GLY A 59 1.19 4.19 16.65
CA GLY A 59 1.55 5.49 16.09
C GLY A 59 1.20 5.69 14.61
N VAL A 60 0.80 4.64 13.89
CA VAL A 60 0.35 4.70 12.48
C VAL A 60 -1.18 4.77 12.37
N PRO A 61 -1.76 5.22 11.24
CA PRO A 61 -3.21 5.39 11.13
C PRO A 61 -4.02 4.12 11.42
N ALA A 62 -3.52 2.93 11.05
CA ALA A 62 -4.21 1.67 11.33
C ALA A 62 -4.47 1.43 12.84
N SER A 63 -3.69 2.05 13.73
CA SER A 63 -3.91 1.99 15.20
C SER A 63 -4.96 2.97 15.73
N ARG A 64 -5.55 3.80 14.86
CA ARG A 64 -6.50 4.87 15.23
C ARG A 64 -7.57 5.06 14.15
N ASP A 65 -8.22 3.96 13.76
CA ASP A 65 -9.32 3.95 12.79
C ASP A 65 -9.01 4.71 11.48
N TYR A 66 -7.76 4.60 11.02
CA TYR A 66 -7.21 5.24 9.83
C TYR A 66 -7.30 6.77 9.82
N GLN A 67 -7.42 7.41 10.99
CA GLN A 67 -7.51 8.86 11.10
C GLN A 67 -6.14 9.54 10.88
N GLY A 68 -6.18 10.67 10.16
CA GLY A 68 -5.01 11.47 9.80
C GLY A 68 -4.11 10.79 8.76
N GLY A 69 -2.82 11.11 8.76
CA GLY A 69 -1.87 10.55 7.80
C GLY A 69 -2.03 11.13 6.38
N PHE A 70 -1.73 10.32 5.36
CA PHE A 70 -1.89 10.71 3.97
C PHE A 70 -3.25 10.29 3.43
N LEU A 71 -4.07 11.28 3.05
CA LEU A 71 -5.47 11.06 2.68
C LEU A 71 -5.61 10.24 1.39
N VAL A 72 -6.58 9.33 1.36
CA VAL A 72 -6.92 8.49 0.20
C VAL A 72 -7.16 9.35 -1.06
N ASN A 73 -7.88 10.47 -0.93
CA ASN A 73 -8.12 11.39 -2.05
C ASN A 73 -6.83 12.01 -2.63
N LEU A 74 -5.81 12.23 -1.80
CA LEU A 74 -4.51 12.73 -2.25
C LEU A 74 -3.70 11.63 -2.96
N MET A 75 -3.77 10.39 -2.47
CA MET A 75 -3.18 9.25 -3.17
C MET A 75 -3.86 9.01 -4.52
N ALA A 76 -5.19 9.03 -4.57
CA ALA A 76 -5.96 8.87 -5.80
C ALA A 76 -5.60 9.94 -6.84
N LYS A 77 -5.39 11.19 -6.40
CA LYS A 77 -4.88 12.28 -7.25
C LYS A 77 -3.49 11.96 -7.80
N ASP A 78 -2.54 11.57 -6.94
CA ASP A 78 -1.16 11.27 -7.37
C ASP A 78 -1.11 10.07 -8.34
N LEU A 79 -1.98 9.06 -8.15
CA LEU A 79 -2.14 7.93 -9.06
C LEU A 79 -2.79 8.32 -10.39
N GLY A 80 -3.71 9.29 -10.40
CA GLY A 80 -4.22 9.91 -11.62
C GLY A 80 -3.09 10.55 -12.44
N LEU A 81 -2.23 11.34 -11.78
CA LEU A 81 -1.07 11.94 -12.43
C LEU A 81 -0.08 10.89 -12.96
N ALA A 82 0.11 9.77 -12.25
CA ALA A 82 0.92 8.65 -12.71
C ALA A 82 0.35 8.02 -13.98
N PHE A 83 -0.97 7.78 -14.00
CA PHE A 83 -1.67 7.19 -15.12
C PHE A 83 -1.62 8.08 -16.37
N ASP A 84 -1.92 9.37 -16.24
CA ASP A 84 -1.89 10.32 -17.36
C ASP A 84 -0.49 10.44 -17.95
N ASN A 85 0.54 10.45 -17.08
CA ASN A 85 1.94 10.46 -17.52
C ASN A 85 2.31 9.17 -18.25
N ALA A 86 1.85 8.01 -17.77
CA ALA A 86 2.10 6.74 -18.42
C ALA A 86 1.44 6.65 -19.80
N VAL A 87 0.19 7.12 -19.95
CA VAL A 87 -0.50 7.22 -21.24
C VAL A 87 0.28 8.12 -22.20
N THR A 88 0.68 9.31 -21.75
CA THR A 88 1.45 10.28 -22.55
C THR A 88 2.77 9.69 -23.07
N ASN A 89 3.45 8.89 -22.24
CA ASN A 89 4.75 8.29 -22.57
C ASN A 89 4.63 6.85 -23.12
N GLN A 90 3.41 6.35 -23.36
CA GLN A 90 3.17 4.97 -23.80
C GLN A 90 3.84 3.91 -22.89
N ALA A 91 3.91 4.18 -21.58
CA ALA A 91 4.51 3.29 -20.60
C ALA A 91 3.47 2.34 -19.99
N SER A 92 3.78 1.04 -19.96
CA SER A 92 2.91 0.05 -19.33
C SER A 92 3.08 0.05 -17.81
N ILE A 93 1.99 0.29 -17.07
CA ILE A 93 1.96 0.33 -15.60
C ILE A 93 0.81 -0.52 -15.01
N PRO A 94 0.67 -1.81 -15.36
CA PRO A 94 -0.51 -2.60 -15.01
C PRO A 94 -0.83 -2.61 -13.51
N MET A 95 0.19 -2.74 -12.66
CA MET A 95 0.04 -2.69 -11.20
C MET A 95 -0.39 -1.30 -10.71
N GLY A 96 0.16 -0.24 -11.31
CA GLY A 96 -0.20 1.15 -10.98
C GLY A 96 -1.63 1.47 -11.38
N SER A 97 -2.08 0.98 -12.54
CA SER A 97 -3.48 1.12 -13.00
C SER A 97 -4.45 0.39 -12.08
N LEU A 98 -4.13 -0.83 -11.65
CA LEU A 98 -4.96 -1.56 -10.69
C LEU A 98 -5.00 -0.86 -9.33
N ALA A 99 -3.85 -0.43 -8.82
CA ALA A 99 -3.78 0.33 -7.58
C ALA A 99 -4.64 1.60 -7.67
N ARG A 100 -4.53 2.37 -8.76
CA ARG A 100 -5.40 3.55 -9.00
C ARG A 100 -6.88 3.22 -8.87
N ASN A 101 -7.34 2.12 -9.47
CA ASN A 101 -8.74 1.72 -9.41
C ASN A 101 -9.18 1.35 -7.98
N LEU A 102 -8.31 0.68 -7.20
CA LEU A 102 -8.59 0.37 -5.80
C LEU A 102 -8.74 1.64 -4.92
N PHE A 103 -7.94 2.67 -5.18
CA PHE A 103 -8.02 3.95 -4.46
C PHE A 103 -9.18 4.86 -4.91
N GLN A 104 -9.95 4.45 -5.92
CA GLN A 104 -11.11 5.15 -6.45
C GLN A 104 -12.45 4.47 -6.13
N LEU A 105 -12.43 3.35 -5.37
CA LEU A 105 -13.63 2.72 -4.82
C LEU A 105 -14.35 3.65 -3.84
#